data_AF-A0A350QZK2-F1
#
_entry.id   AF-A0A350QZK2-F1
#
_cell.length_a   1.000
_cell.length_b   1.000
_cell.length_c   1.000
_cell.angle_alpha   90.00
_cell.angle_beta   90.00
_cell.angle_gamma   90.00
#
_symmetry.space_group_name_H-M   'P 1'
#
loop_
_entity.id
_entity.type
_entity.pdbx_description
1 polymer ?
#
loop_
_entity_poly.entity_id
_entity_poly.type
_entity_poly.pdbx_seq_one_letter_code
_entity_poly.pdbx_strand_id
1 'polypeptide(L)'
;GHRIHWRRFFPEDLREITMVITSTSGLVDLLIDPPFLAWHESDGLNNKLEKLPYLDELGQVRAVDWPGKATGITDARKTMAKQLKAAEDLTKKRKVGKFGGWTEGPKQKGTGRFRTEKLDGKWWLIDPEGYLFFSVGACLTGHRTETLAEPDRAHGNFFSYLPKGKDYLQWTGMRKVGGKQFVNFPAMNYQRYFGEGWKKKINQGIHDRYRAWGLNTLGCWSDENLQKEGKTPYVLISSIWWQVWGHRKFPSPFRPDFQADMEKGLKKLAWAKNDPYCLGIFIGNELEWPDRIGQTILKMPTEHPTKKWALEQLQKLGKPNSPALAKDLDKLYLPFVRTFFSKCKKAVENVLPGTLYLGCRTHRGPSVLGQGALGSVDVFSVNVYDSRVRSWQVPANADIPIMASE
;
A
#
# COMPACT_ATOMS: atom_id res chain seq x y z
N GLY A 1 7.86 12.24 -3.39
CA GLY A 1 6.43 12.03 -3.74
C GLY A 1 6.29 11.88 -5.23
N HIS A 2 5.34 11.06 -5.70
CA HIS A 2 5.07 10.80 -7.10
C HIS A 2 5.07 12.10 -7.94
N ARG A 3 6.02 12.21 -8.89
CA ARG A 3 6.18 13.36 -9.79
C ARG A 3 5.00 13.59 -10.75
N ILE A 4 3.97 12.74 -10.70
CA ILE A 4 2.81 12.74 -11.60
C ILE A 4 1.79 13.83 -11.21
N HIS A 5 1.94 14.47 -10.04
CA HIS A 5 1.03 15.52 -9.56
C HIS A 5 1.54 16.95 -9.74
N TRP A 6 2.77 17.15 -10.23
CA TRP A 6 3.26 18.49 -10.56
C TRP A 6 2.73 18.85 -11.94
N ARG A 7 1.53 19.42 -12.00
CA ARG A 7 1.06 20.11 -13.20
C ARG A 7 1.87 21.39 -13.33
N ARG A 8 2.18 21.79 -14.57
CA ARG A 8 2.65 23.17 -14.80
C ARG A 8 1.54 24.09 -14.28
N PHE A 9 1.89 24.91 -13.31
CA PHE A 9 1.04 25.97 -12.80
C PHE A 9 1.42 27.22 -13.57
N PHE A 10 0.44 27.83 -14.21
CA PHE A 10 0.58 29.09 -14.95
C PHE A 10 -0.16 30.13 -14.11
N PRO A 11 0.54 30.93 -13.27
CA PRO A 11 -0.10 31.94 -12.45
C PRO A 11 -0.98 32.90 -13.25
N GLU A 12 -0.63 33.17 -14.50
CA GLU A 12 -1.39 33.97 -15.46
C GLU A 12 -2.76 33.37 -15.82
N ASP A 13 -2.92 32.05 -15.70
CA ASP A 13 -4.16 31.32 -15.96
C ASP A 13 -5.03 31.16 -14.70
N LEU A 14 -4.59 31.65 -13.54
CA LEU A 14 -5.32 31.53 -12.29
C LEU A 14 -6.57 32.42 -12.31
N ARG A 15 -7.75 31.79 -12.36
CA ARG A 15 -9.04 32.50 -12.35
C ARG A 15 -9.69 32.57 -10.97
N GLU A 16 -9.47 31.57 -10.13
CA GLU A 16 -10.13 31.42 -8.84
C GLU A 16 -9.26 30.61 -7.88
N ILE A 17 -9.26 31.00 -6.59
CA ILE A 17 -8.76 30.19 -5.48
C ILE A 17 -9.95 29.84 -4.60
N THR A 18 -10.38 28.58 -4.62
CA THR A 18 -11.47 28.08 -3.78
C THR A 18 -10.92 27.33 -2.56
N MET A 19 -11.21 27.79 -1.35
CA MET A 19 -10.93 27.06 -0.12
C MET A 19 -12.16 26.25 0.30
N VAL A 20 -12.09 24.92 0.22
CA VAL A 20 -13.17 24.02 0.65
C VAL A 20 -12.79 23.41 2.00
N ILE A 21 -13.55 23.74 3.04
CA ILE A 21 -13.32 23.26 4.40
C ILE A 21 -14.34 22.19 4.73
N THR A 22 -13.86 21.02 5.16
CA THR A 22 -14.74 19.92 5.54
C THR A 22 -14.36 19.41 6.93
N SER A 23 -15.35 19.34 7.83
CA SER A 23 -15.20 18.74 9.16
C SER A 23 -15.98 17.43 9.23
N THR A 24 -15.44 16.44 9.94
CA THR A 24 -16.11 15.17 10.23
C THR A 24 -17.06 15.28 11.42
N SER A 25 -16.82 16.23 12.32
CA SER A 25 -17.71 16.54 13.45
C SER A 25 -18.83 17.53 13.10
N GLY A 26 -18.77 18.13 11.89
CA GLY A 26 -19.70 19.17 11.46
C GLY A 26 -19.40 20.57 12.02
N LEU A 27 -18.49 20.68 12.98
CA LEU A 27 -18.04 21.95 13.54
C LEU A 27 -16.72 22.38 12.90
N VAL A 28 -16.65 23.66 12.52
CA VAL A 28 -15.46 24.32 11.99
C VAL A 28 -15.35 25.67 12.68
N ASP A 29 -14.36 25.82 13.55
CA ASP A 29 -13.93 27.12 14.08
C ASP A 29 -12.55 27.44 13.50
N LEU A 30 -12.48 28.46 12.66
CA LEU A 30 -11.25 28.87 11.99
C LEU A 30 -11.12 30.38 11.95
N LEU A 31 -9.90 30.85 12.20
CA LEU A 31 -9.45 32.17 11.81
C LEU A 31 -8.67 32.03 10.50
N ILE A 32 -9.08 32.75 9.46
CA ILE A 32 -8.43 32.73 8.15
C ILE A 32 -7.80 34.10 7.94
N ASP A 33 -6.47 34.13 7.93
CA ASP A 33 -5.71 35.32 7.53
C ASP A 33 -5.70 35.50 6.01
N PRO A 34 -5.43 36.72 5.49
CA PRO A 34 -5.31 36.96 4.06
C PRO A 34 -4.35 35.96 3.40
N PRO A 35 -4.69 35.41 2.22
CA PRO A 35 -3.78 34.52 1.52
C PRO A 35 -2.50 35.28 1.17
N PHE A 36 -1.36 34.66 1.45
CA PHE A 36 -0.05 35.16 1.07
C PHE A 36 0.67 34.08 0.25
N LEU A 37 1.55 34.51 -0.66
CA LEU A 37 2.47 33.57 -1.32
C LEU A 37 3.47 33.08 -0.28
N ALA A 38 3.30 31.83 0.16
CA ALA A 38 4.07 31.23 1.25
C ALA A 38 5.59 31.30 1.05
N TRP A 39 6.03 31.30 -0.21
CA TRP A 39 7.41 31.53 -0.58
C TRP A 39 7.47 32.52 -1.74
N HIS A 40 8.03 33.70 -1.49
CA HIS A 40 8.58 34.49 -2.59
C HIS A 40 9.67 33.64 -3.23
N GLU A 41 9.57 33.37 -4.52
CA GLU A 41 10.69 32.84 -5.29
C GLU A 41 11.84 33.82 -5.09
N SER A 42 12.84 33.43 -4.31
CA SER A 42 14.04 34.22 -4.14
C SER A 42 15.17 33.39 -4.68
N ASP A 43 15.92 33.96 -5.61
CA ASP A 43 17.13 33.35 -6.13
C ASP A 43 18.03 32.91 -4.97
N GLY A 44 18.06 33.66 -3.85
CA GLY A 44 18.80 33.28 -2.65
C GLY A 44 18.38 31.95 -2.01
N LEU A 45 17.09 31.63 -1.91
CA LEU A 45 16.62 30.37 -1.34
C LEU A 45 16.73 29.20 -2.33
N ASN A 46 16.38 29.43 -3.60
CA ASN A 46 16.54 28.42 -4.65
C ASN A 46 18.02 28.06 -4.84
N ASN A 47 18.89 29.07 -4.92
CA ASN A 47 20.35 28.87 -4.98
C ASN A 47 20.87 28.14 -3.75
N LYS A 48 20.25 28.30 -2.56
CA LYS A 48 20.61 27.52 -1.36
C LYS A 48 20.15 26.07 -1.49
N LEU A 49 18.89 25.82 -1.85
CA LEU A 49 18.32 24.48 -1.97
C LEU A 49 19.02 23.66 -3.06
N GLU A 50 19.52 24.29 -4.12
CA GLU A 50 20.24 23.62 -5.20
C GLU A 50 21.73 23.38 -4.90
N LYS A 51 22.26 23.84 -3.74
CA LYS A 51 23.68 23.66 -3.42
C LYS A 51 24.05 22.20 -3.26
N LEU A 52 25.07 21.80 -4.02
CA LEU A 52 25.69 20.49 -3.92
C LEU A 52 26.84 20.46 -2.89
N PRO A 53 27.00 19.37 -2.13
CA PRO A 53 26.08 18.25 -2.01
C PRO A 53 24.70 18.55 -1.43
N TYR A 54 23.69 17.93 -2.04
CA TYR A 54 22.29 18.14 -1.68
C TYR A 54 21.95 17.40 -0.38
N LEU A 55 22.37 16.13 -0.29
CA LEU A 55 22.18 15.32 0.92
C LEU A 55 23.45 15.28 1.79
N ASP A 56 23.26 15.50 3.08
CA ASP A 56 24.29 15.27 4.11
C ASP A 56 24.55 13.77 4.33
N GLU A 57 25.49 13.45 5.22
CA GLU A 57 25.90 12.07 5.48
C GLU A 57 24.79 11.22 6.13
N LEU A 58 23.74 11.84 6.68
CA LEU A 58 22.58 11.18 7.28
C LEU A 58 21.43 11.02 6.28
N GLY A 59 21.56 11.55 5.06
CA GLY A 59 20.52 11.56 4.03
C GLY A 59 19.51 12.70 4.17
N GLN A 60 19.84 13.75 4.93
CA GLN A 60 18.99 14.92 5.12
C GLN A 60 19.37 16.01 4.11
N VAL A 61 18.41 16.85 3.72
CA VAL A 61 18.70 18.04 2.90
C VAL A 61 19.65 18.96 3.69
N ARG A 62 20.82 19.25 3.12
CA ARG A 62 21.87 19.98 3.82
C ARG A 62 21.57 21.47 3.94
N ALA A 63 20.98 22.05 2.91
CA ALA A 63 20.88 23.50 2.71
C ALA A 63 19.91 24.26 3.64
N VAL A 64 19.01 23.54 4.32
CA VAL A 64 17.97 24.12 5.17
C VAL A 64 17.89 23.40 6.50
N ASP A 65 17.49 24.12 7.55
CA ASP A 65 17.21 23.56 8.86
C ASP A 65 15.70 23.52 9.12
N TRP A 66 15.26 22.54 9.92
CA TRP A 66 13.86 22.38 10.32
C TRP A 66 13.80 21.78 11.73
N PRO A 67 12.68 21.96 12.45
CA PRO A 67 12.49 21.34 13.76
C PRO A 67 12.69 19.83 13.71
N GLY A 68 13.65 19.32 14.50
CA GLY A 68 13.98 17.90 14.58
C GLY A 68 15.02 17.37 13.59
N LYS A 69 15.62 18.23 12.75
CA LYS A 69 16.80 17.86 11.95
C LYS A 69 17.96 17.49 12.87
N ALA A 70 18.61 16.36 12.62
CA ALA A 70 19.77 15.96 13.39
C ALA A 70 21.00 16.79 12.99
N THR A 71 21.76 17.25 13.98
CA THR A 71 22.99 18.03 13.77
C THR A 71 24.23 17.16 13.55
N GLY A 72 24.10 15.85 13.73
CA GLY A 72 25.15 14.86 13.48
C GLY A 72 24.80 13.47 14.00
N ILE A 73 25.69 12.51 13.76
CA ILE A 73 25.49 11.09 14.12
C ILE A 73 25.22 10.90 15.62
N THR A 74 25.96 11.60 16.49
CA THR A 74 25.83 11.48 17.95
C THR A 74 24.47 11.96 18.44
N ASP A 75 24.02 13.10 17.94
CA ASP A 75 22.70 13.66 18.26
C ASP A 75 21.57 12.75 17.75
N ALA A 76 21.67 12.31 16.50
CA ALA A 76 20.70 11.39 15.91
C ALA A 76 20.60 10.06 16.69
N ARG A 77 21.74 9.50 17.13
CA ARG A 77 21.78 8.30 17.97
C ARG A 77 21.09 8.52 19.31
N LYS A 78 21.36 9.63 20.00
CA LYS A 78 20.73 9.98 21.28
C LYS A 78 19.21 10.09 21.12
N THR A 79 18.76 10.81 20.09
CA THR A 79 17.33 10.98 19.77
C THR A 79 16.67 9.64 19.48
N MET A 80 17.27 8.80 18.62
CA MET A 80 16.73 7.48 18.31
C MET A 80 16.66 6.59 19.55
N ALA A 81 17.70 6.54 20.38
CA ALA A 81 17.71 5.74 21.60
C ALA A 81 16.60 6.18 22.58
N LYS A 82 16.41 7.50 22.76
CA LYS A 82 15.34 8.05 23.59
C LYS A 82 13.96 7.67 23.06
N GLN A 83 13.74 7.78 21.75
CA GLN A 83 12.45 7.42 21.13
C GLN A 83 12.15 5.93 21.22
N LEU A 84 13.16 5.07 21.01
CA LEU A 84 12.99 3.61 21.16
C LEU A 84 12.60 3.27 22.60
N LYS A 85 13.25 3.89 23.60
CA LYS A 85 12.90 3.67 25.00
C LYS A 85 11.49 4.16 25.34
N ALA A 86 11.11 5.35 24.86
CA ALA A 86 9.77 5.87 25.07
C ALA A 86 8.69 4.96 24.46
N ALA A 87 8.91 4.41 23.26
CA ALA A 87 8.00 3.46 22.64
C ALA A 87 7.88 2.15 23.46
N GLU A 88 9.00 1.62 23.94
CA GLU A 88 9.04 0.44 24.82
C GLU A 88 8.25 0.67 26.13
N ASP A 89 8.33 1.86 26.73
CA ASP A 89 7.61 2.13 27.97
C ASP A 89 6.11 2.37 27.75
N LEU A 90 5.74 2.99 26.62
CA LEU A 90 4.34 3.19 26.22
C LEU A 90 3.67 1.87 25.83
N THR A 91 4.39 0.96 25.15
CA THR A 91 3.83 -0.33 24.71
C THR A 91 3.30 -1.17 25.87
N LYS A 92 4.00 -1.12 27.03
CA LYS A 92 3.62 -1.82 28.27
C LYS A 92 2.31 -1.32 28.87
N LYS A 93 1.91 -0.08 28.56
CA LYS A 93 0.67 0.54 29.07
C LYS A 93 -0.54 0.26 28.17
N ARG A 94 -0.34 -0.33 26.99
CA ARG A 94 -1.42 -0.55 26.00
C ARG A 94 -2.18 -1.84 26.30
N LYS A 95 -3.48 -1.69 26.55
CA LYS A 95 -4.45 -2.77 26.74
C LYS A 95 -4.98 -3.29 25.40
N VAL A 96 -4.13 -4.01 24.67
CA VAL A 96 -4.52 -4.69 23.42
C VAL A 96 -4.04 -6.13 23.45
N GLY A 97 -4.72 -7.01 22.72
CA GLY A 97 -4.45 -8.45 22.73
C GLY A 97 -3.08 -8.80 22.14
N LYS A 98 -2.76 -10.10 22.15
CA LYS A 98 -1.54 -10.63 21.51
C LYS A 98 -1.49 -10.26 20.02
N PHE A 99 -2.64 -10.29 19.36
CA PHE A 99 -2.81 -9.94 17.94
C PHE A 99 -3.33 -8.52 17.75
N GLY A 100 -3.33 -7.67 18.78
CA GLY A 100 -3.79 -6.27 18.68
C GLY A 100 -5.30 -6.08 18.66
N GLY A 101 -6.09 -7.11 18.99
CA GLY A 101 -7.53 -7.02 19.21
C GLY A 101 -7.90 -6.26 20.49
N TRP A 102 -9.16 -5.82 20.57
CA TRP A 102 -9.71 -5.05 21.68
C TRP A 102 -10.05 -5.97 22.87
N THR A 103 -9.18 -6.02 23.86
CA THR A 103 -9.29 -6.95 25.01
C THR A 103 -10.35 -6.56 26.03
N GLU A 104 -10.79 -5.31 26.03
CA GLU A 104 -11.85 -4.82 26.92
C GLU A 104 -13.23 -4.87 26.24
N GLY A 105 -13.29 -5.34 24.98
CA GLY A 105 -14.54 -5.46 24.21
C GLY A 105 -15.14 -6.86 24.22
N PRO A 106 -16.23 -7.06 23.46
CA PRO A 106 -16.83 -8.38 23.25
C PRO A 106 -15.81 -9.39 22.70
N LYS A 107 -15.93 -10.63 23.15
CA LYS A 107 -15.08 -11.74 22.70
C LYS A 107 -15.93 -12.80 22.01
N GLN A 108 -15.56 -13.09 20.77
CA GLN A 108 -16.15 -14.14 19.96
C GLN A 108 -15.34 -15.44 20.09
N LYS A 109 -15.78 -16.50 19.42
CA LYS A 109 -15.00 -17.74 19.34
C LYS A 109 -13.67 -17.49 18.61
N GLY A 110 -12.56 -17.75 19.31
CA GLY A 110 -11.22 -17.79 18.73
C GLY A 110 -11.02 -19.04 17.88
N THR A 111 -10.57 -18.87 16.64
CA THR A 111 -10.37 -19.95 15.67
C THR A 111 -8.90 -20.21 15.36
N GLY A 112 -7.99 -19.43 15.96
CA GLY A 112 -6.56 -19.45 15.64
C GLY A 112 -6.22 -18.73 14.32
N ARG A 113 -7.18 -18.11 13.64
CA ARG A 113 -6.99 -17.36 12.39
C ARG A 113 -7.86 -16.11 12.40
N PHE A 114 -7.45 -15.08 11.65
CA PHE A 114 -8.30 -13.92 11.40
C PHE A 114 -9.54 -14.31 10.59
N ARG A 115 -10.68 -13.68 10.90
CA ARG A 115 -11.94 -13.86 10.17
C ARG A 115 -12.78 -12.58 10.19
N THR A 116 -13.85 -12.55 9.42
CA THR A 116 -14.84 -11.47 9.46
C THR A 116 -16.08 -11.93 10.22
N GLU A 117 -16.75 -11.00 10.90
CA GLU A 117 -18.05 -11.24 11.54
C GLU A 117 -18.86 -9.95 11.58
N LYS A 118 -20.17 -10.05 11.37
CA LYS A 118 -21.08 -8.92 11.51
C LYS A 118 -21.77 -8.99 12.86
N LEU A 119 -21.52 -8.01 13.72
CA LEU A 119 -22.05 -7.91 15.08
C LEU A 119 -22.84 -6.61 15.19
N ASP A 120 -24.10 -6.70 15.62
CA ASP A 120 -25.01 -5.55 15.79
C ASP A 120 -25.05 -4.65 14.55
N GLY A 121 -25.13 -5.27 13.37
CA GLY A 121 -25.17 -4.58 12.08
C GLY A 121 -23.83 -4.02 11.59
N LYS A 122 -22.73 -4.16 12.35
CA LYS A 122 -21.39 -3.66 12.00
C LYS A 122 -20.43 -4.79 11.69
N TRP A 123 -19.69 -4.65 10.60
CA TRP A 123 -18.63 -5.59 10.27
C TRP A 123 -17.39 -5.36 11.12
N TRP A 124 -16.85 -6.46 11.65
CA TRP A 124 -15.60 -6.52 12.38
C TRP A 124 -14.68 -7.56 11.76
N LEU A 125 -13.37 -7.31 11.85
CA LEU A 125 -12.42 -8.42 11.86
C LEU A 125 -12.43 -9.03 13.26
N ILE A 126 -12.19 -10.32 13.34
CA ILE A 126 -12.00 -11.06 14.59
C ILE A 126 -10.59 -11.62 14.57
N ASP A 127 -9.83 -11.35 15.63
CA ASP A 127 -8.47 -11.84 15.76
C ASP A 127 -8.44 -13.36 16.09
N PRO A 128 -7.27 -14.02 15.99
CA PRO A 128 -7.14 -15.45 16.27
C PRO A 128 -7.64 -15.91 17.65
N GLU A 129 -7.64 -15.02 18.66
CA GLU A 129 -8.10 -15.31 20.03
C GLU A 129 -9.59 -14.96 20.23
N GLY A 130 -10.25 -14.40 19.21
CA GLY A 130 -11.67 -14.09 19.21
C GLY A 130 -11.99 -12.63 19.57
N TYR A 131 -10.99 -11.76 19.77
CA TYR A 131 -11.26 -10.35 20.08
C TYR A 131 -11.66 -9.59 18.82
N LEU A 132 -12.53 -8.59 18.99
CA LEU A 132 -12.82 -7.65 17.92
C LEU A 132 -11.53 -6.94 17.48
N PHE A 133 -11.35 -6.83 16.18
CA PHE A 133 -10.16 -6.27 15.57
C PHE A 133 -10.54 -5.21 14.53
N PHE A 134 -9.85 -4.07 14.60
CA PHE A 134 -9.91 -3.03 13.59
C PHE A 134 -8.49 -2.81 13.09
N SER A 135 -8.25 -3.04 11.79
CA SER A 135 -6.91 -3.00 11.22
C SER A 135 -6.45 -1.56 11.01
N VAL A 136 -5.38 -1.15 11.71
CA VAL A 136 -4.75 0.16 11.56
C VAL A 136 -3.24 -0.03 11.40
N GLY A 137 -2.69 0.51 10.32
CA GLY A 137 -1.33 0.21 9.91
C GLY A 137 -0.77 1.15 8.85
N ALA A 138 0.55 1.08 8.64
CA ALA A 138 1.21 1.77 7.54
C ALA A 138 1.73 0.76 6.51
N CYS A 139 1.59 1.11 5.23
CA CYS A 139 2.29 0.41 4.15
C CYS A 139 3.80 0.70 4.22
N LEU A 140 4.61 -0.16 3.58
CA LEU A 140 6.06 0.00 3.44
C LEU A 140 6.81 0.12 4.79
N THR A 141 6.32 -0.55 5.82
CA THR A 141 6.96 -0.50 7.14
C THR A 141 8.28 -1.26 7.14
N GLY A 142 9.34 -0.60 7.58
CA GLY A 142 10.65 -1.20 7.73
C GLY A 142 11.73 -0.13 7.80
N HIS A 143 12.97 -0.58 7.63
CA HIS A 143 14.15 0.29 7.59
C HIS A 143 14.71 0.44 6.17
N ARG A 144 13.91 0.12 5.14
CA ARG A 144 14.30 0.22 3.74
C ARG A 144 13.73 1.49 3.14
N THR A 145 14.60 2.44 2.85
CA THR A 145 14.23 3.67 2.15
C THR A 145 15.27 3.94 1.08
N GLU A 146 14.91 3.62 -0.17
CA GLU A 146 15.84 3.60 -1.29
C GLU A 146 15.89 4.97 -1.97
N THR A 147 17.04 5.65 -1.89
CA THR A 147 17.31 6.88 -2.65
C THR A 147 18.11 6.52 -3.90
N LEU A 148 17.61 6.91 -5.07
CA LEU A 148 18.28 6.62 -6.35
C LEU A 148 19.67 7.24 -6.39
N ALA A 149 20.70 6.41 -6.62
CA ALA A 149 22.11 6.73 -6.63
C ALA A 149 22.77 6.28 -7.95
N GLU A 150 22.11 6.57 -9.08
CA GLU A 150 22.67 6.39 -10.43
C GLU A 150 23.95 7.22 -10.62
N PRO A 151 24.81 6.87 -11.59
CA PRO A 151 26.10 7.52 -11.82
C PRO A 151 26.04 9.06 -11.81
N ASP A 152 25.08 9.67 -12.52
CA ASP A 152 24.95 11.13 -12.57
C ASP A 152 24.76 11.76 -11.18
N ARG A 153 24.01 11.10 -10.29
CA ARG A 153 23.83 11.59 -8.90
C ARG A 153 25.02 11.22 -8.03
N ALA A 154 25.51 9.98 -8.14
CA ALA A 154 26.59 9.47 -7.31
C ALA A 154 27.94 10.16 -7.58
N HIS A 155 28.14 10.65 -8.81
CA HIS A 155 29.35 11.36 -9.24
C HIS A 155 29.13 12.88 -9.35
N GLY A 156 27.90 13.34 -9.61
CA GLY A 156 27.54 14.76 -9.69
C GLY A 156 27.38 15.45 -8.33
N ASN A 157 28.16 15.05 -7.32
CA ASN A 157 28.16 15.63 -5.97
C ASN A 157 26.77 15.70 -5.32
N PHE A 158 25.78 14.86 -5.65
CA PHE A 158 24.45 14.92 -5.02
C PHE A 158 24.49 14.53 -3.54
N PHE A 159 25.41 13.63 -3.19
CA PHE A 159 25.58 13.08 -1.86
C PHE A 159 26.93 13.53 -1.30
N SER A 160 26.94 14.06 -0.08
CA SER A 160 28.18 14.37 0.64
C SER A 160 28.95 13.11 1.04
N TYR A 161 28.23 11.99 1.21
CA TYR A 161 28.79 10.69 1.52
C TYR A 161 27.99 9.58 0.81
N LEU A 162 28.72 8.69 0.14
CA LEU A 162 28.26 7.39 -0.32
C LEU A 162 29.35 6.37 0.00
N PRO A 163 29.03 5.22 0.61
CA PRO A 163 30.01 4.17 0.83
C PRO A 163 30.52 3.63 -0.52
N LYS A 164 31.82 3.29 -0.55
CA LYS A 164 32.52 2.74 -1.72
C LYS A 164 33.58 1.72 -1.28
N GLY A 165 33.86 0.74 -2.15
CA GLY A 165 34.97 -0.20 -1.95
C GLY A 165 34.88 -0.97 -0.62
N LYS A 166 35.89 -0.81 0.24
CA LYS A 166 36.01 -1.50 1.54
C LYS A 166 35.25 -0.81 2.69
N ASP A 167 34.44 0.22 2.40
CA ASP A 167 33.60 0.85 3.40
C ASP A 167 32.65 -0.17 4.05
N TYR A 168 32.65 -0.26 5.38
CA TYR A 168 31.85 -1.23 6.12
C TYR A 168 30.33 -1.02 5.97
N LEU A 169 29.92 0.19 5.54
CA LEU A 169 28.52 0.51 5.23
C LEU A 169 28.12 0.12 3.80
N GLN A 170 29.06 -0.30 2.94
CA GLN A 170 28.78 -0.66 1.55
C GLN A 170 27.64 -1.69 1.44
N TRP A 171 27.71 -2.77 2.23
CA TRP A 171 26.75 -3.87 2.18
C TRP A 171 25.39 -3.55 2.82
N THR A 172 25.35 -2.57 3.72
CA THR A 172 24.12 -2.13 4.38
C THR A 172 23.43 -1.01 3.62
N GLY A 173 24.22 -0.11 3.03
CA GLY A 173 23.77 1.11 2.40
C GLY A 173 23.49 0.97 0.92
N MET A 174 24.32 0.26 0.15
CA MET A 174 24.21 0.22 -1.30
C MET A 174 23.46 -1.02 -1.78
N ARG A 175 22.54 -0.83 -2.72
CA ARG A 175 21.78 -1.93 -3.32
C ARG A 175 21.50 -1.68 -4.80
N LYS A 176 21.47 -2.77 -5.58
CA LYS A 176 21.01 -2.75 -6.96
C LYS A 176 19.62 -3.37 -7.07
N VAL A 177 18.64 -2.63 -7.59
CA VAL A 177 17.26 -3.09 -7.78
C VAL A 177 16.83 -2.74 -9.20
N GLY A 178 16.39 -3.74 -9.97
CA GLY A 178 15.92 -3.52 -11.35
C GLY A 178 16.98 -2.89 -12.26
N GLY A 179 18.26 -3.24 -12.08
CA GLY A 179 19.37 -2.66 -12.83
C GLY A 179 19.88 -1.31 -12.29
N LYS A 180 19.13 -0.65 -11.41
CA LYS A 180 19.44 0.68 -10.87
C LYS A 180 20.10 0.63 -9.51
N GLN A 181 20.96 1.59 -9.20
CA GLN A 181 21.65 1.68 -7.92
C GLN A 181 20.94 2.62 -6.94
N PHE A 182 20.84 2.20 -5.69
CA PHE A 182 20.20 2.94 -4.61
C PHE A 182 21.07 2.96 -3.35
N VAL A 183 20.88 4.00 -2.53
CA VAL A 183 21.43 4.13 -1.18
C VAL A 183 20.32 4.14 -0.14
N ASN A 184 20.52 3.44 0.97
CA ASN A 184 19.60 3.35 2.11
C ASN A 184 20.19 4.04 3.36
N PHE A 185 20.00 5.36 3.44
CA PHE A 185 20.48 6.16 4.56
C PHE A 185 19.97 5.70 5.92
N PRO A 186 18.66 5.38 6.12
CA PRO A 186 18.19 4.83 7.38
C PRO A 186 18.96 3.60 7.86
N ALA A 187 19.22 2.61 7.00
CA ALA A 187 19.97 1.42 7.40
C ALA A 187 21.43 1.74 7.78
N MET A 188 22.11 2.61 7.01
CA MET A 188 23.47 3.06 7.34
C MET A 188 23.51 3.84 8.66
N ASN A 189 22.51 4.69 8.90
CA ASN A 189 22.32 5.43 10.14
C ASN A 189 22.17 4.47 11.32
N TYR A 190 21.29 3.48 11.22
CA TYR A 190 21.09 2.51 12.29
C TYR A 190 22.34 1.68 12.58
N GLN A 191 23.10 1.27 11.56
CA GLN A 191 24.37 0.59 11.76
C GLN A 191 25.40 1.50 12.46
N ARG A 192 25.50 2.77 12.07
CA ARG A 192 26.33 3.76 12.76
C ARG A 192 25.93 3.96 14.23
N TYR A 193 24.63 3.93 14.52
CA TYR A 193 24.11 4.16 15.87
C TYR A 193 24.30 2.98 16.80
N PHE A 194 24.15 1.75 16.29
CA PHE A 194 23.98 0.56 17.13
C PHE A 194 24.88 -0.63 16.76
N GLY A 195 25.78 -0.49 15.78
CA GLY A 195 26.68 -1.56 15.35
C GLY A 195 25.94 -2.71 14.66
N GLU A 196 26.56 -3.88 14.59
CA GLU A 196 26.05 -5.04 13.82
C GLU A 196 24.66 -5.53 14.29
N GLY A 197 24.34 -5.36 15.58
CA GLY A 197 23.05 -5.76 16.17
C GLY A 197 21.88 -4.83 15.87
N TRP A 198 22.07 -3.80 15.02
CA TRP A 198 21.07 -2.76 14.80
C TRP A 198 19.72 -3.29 14.30
N LYS A 199 19.71 -4.31 13.42
CA LYS A 199 18.46 -4.83 12.82
C LYS A 199 17.47 -5.31 13.88
N LYS A 200 17.92 -6.15 14.81
CA LYS A 200 17.08 -6.66 15.92
C LYS A 200 16.56 -5.52 16.78
N LYS A 201 17.42 -4.55 17.10
CA LYS A 201 17.05 -3.39 17.93
C LYS A 201 16.00 -2.51 17.24
N ILE A 202 16.18 -2.23 15.96
CA ILE A 202 15.26 -1.41 15.18
C ILE A 202 13.95 -2.14 14.93
N ASN A 203 13.98 -3.43 14.59
CA ASN A 203 12.75 -4.21 14.39
C ASN A 203 11.91 -4.28 15.67
N GLN A 204 12.53 -4.56 16.82
CA GLN A 204 11.82 -4.48 18.10
C GLN A 204 11.23 -3.08 18.31
N GLY A 205 12.01 -2.04 18.05
CA GLY A 205 11.55 -0.65 18.11
C GLY A 205 10.37 -0.33 17.20
N ILE A 206 10.30 -0.95 16.02
CA ILE A 206 9.17 -0.80 15.09
C ILE A 206 7.92 -1.44 15.69
N HIS A 207 8.01 -2.67 16.22
CA HIS A 207 6.89 -3.33 16.90
C HIS A 207 6.41 -2.53 18.12
N ASP A 208 7.34 -2.01 18.93
CA ASP A 208 7.02 -1.19 20.09
C ASP A 208 6.33 0.11 19.68
N ARG A 209 6.83 0.80 18.65
CA ARG A 209 6.21 2.01 18.10
C ARG A 209 4.81 1.76 17.59
N TYR A 210 4.63 0.70 16.81
CA TYR A 210 3.32 0.30 16.31
C TYR A 210 2.31 0.23 17.45
N ARG A 211 2.60 -0.59 18.45
CA ARG A 211 1.72 -0.77 19.60
C ARG A 211 1.58 0.50 20.43
N ALA A 212 2.66 1.24 20.67
CA ALA A 212 2.64 2.52 21.38
C ALA A 212 1.75 3.56 20.68
N TRP A 213 1.73 3.60 19.35
CA TRP A 213 0.91 4.52 18.55
C TRP A 213 -0.53 4.03 18.35
N GLY A 214 -0.84 2.80 18.77
CA GLY A 214 -2.15 2.19 18.54
C GLY A 214 -2.31 1.57 17.15
N LEU A 215 -1.21 1.39 16.40
CA LEU A 215 -1.18 0.59 15.18
C LEU A 215 -1.07 -0.89 15.54
N ASN A 216 -1.72 -1.75 14.75
CA ASN A 216 -1.80 -3.18 15.00
C ASN A 216 -1.61 -4.06 13.75
N THR A 217 -1.43 -3.46 12.56
CA THR A 217 -1.22 -4.23 11.33
C THR A 217 -0.06 -3.68 10.52
N LEU A 218 0.94 -4.51 10.20
CA LEU A 218 1.93 -4.20 9.17
C LEU A 218 1.22 -4.20 7.80
N GLY A 219 1.07 -3.02 7.20
CA GLY A 219 0.39 -2.83 5.92
C GLY A 219 1.18 -3.40 4.73
N CYS A 220 0.63 -3.22 3.52
CA CYS A 220 1.23 -3.76 2.29
C CYS A 220 2.70 -3.37 2.12
N TRP A 221 3.47 -4.29 1.55
CA TRP A 221 4.90 -4.10 1.26
C TRP A 221 5.79 -3.78 2.47
N SER A 222 5.32 -4.05 3.69
CA SER A 222 6.17 -4.03 4.88
C SER A 222 7.26 -5.11 4.80
N ASP A 223 8.41 -4.92 5.46
CA ASP A 223 9.55 -5.83 5.40
C ASP A 223 9.17 -7.24 5.88
N GLU A 224 9.52 -8.25 5.08
CA GLU A 224 9.15 -9.65 5.35
C GLU A 224 9.72 -10.16 6.68
N ASN A 225 10.88 -9.67 7.14
CA ASN A 225 11.43 -10.11 8.42
C ASN A 225 10.56 -9.62 9.58
N LEU A 226 10.01 -8.41 9.51
CA LEU A 226 9.08 -7.90 10.52
C LEU A 226 7.80 -8.74 10.58
N GLN A 227 7.31 -9.21 9.43
CA GLN A 227 6.15 -10.08 9.36
C GLN A 227 6.45 -11.43 10.03
N LYS A 228 7.60 -12.03 9.72
CA LYS A 228 8.06 -13.32 10.25
C LYS A 228 8.43 -13.31 11.74
N GLU A 229 8.62 -12.14 12.34
CA GLU A 229 8.91 -12.04 13.78
C GLU A 229 7.72 -12.40 14.67
N GLY A 230 6.49 -12.47 14.14
CA GLY A 230 5.31 -12.94 14.87
C GLY A 230 4.95 -12.07 16.08
N LYS A 231 5.10 -10.74 15.93
CA LYS A 231 4.81 -9.75 16.99
C LYS A 231 3.69 -8.78 16.63
N THR A 232 3.47 -8.54 15.35
CA THR A 232 2.43 -7.65 14.84
C THR A 232 1.75 -8.33 13.66
N PRO A 233 0.41 -8.40 13.64
CA PRO A 233 -0.32 -8.88 12.48
C PRO A 233 0.12 -8.20 11.19
N TYR A 234 -0.03 -8.87 10.05
CA TYR A 234 0.38 -8.34 8.77
C TYR A 234 -0.57 -8.74 7.65
N VAL A 235 -0.55 -7.95 6.59
CA VAL A 235 -1.23 -8.26 5.33
C VAL A 235 -0.20 -8.55 4.24
N LEU A 236 -0.51 -9.56 3.44
CA LEU A 236 0.27 -9.95 2.27
C LEU A 236 -0.24 -9.24 1.02
N ILE A 237 0.61 -9.18 0.00
CA ILE A 237 0.21 -8.77 -1.34
C ILE A 237 0.92 -9.62 -2.39
N SER A 238 0.15 -10.15 -3.34
CA SER A 238 0.68 -10.79 -4.54
C SER A 238 0.42 -9.90 -5.74
N SER A 239 1.48 -9.36 -6.34
CA SER A 239 1.39 -8.59 -7.57
C SER A 239 1.04 -9.48 -8.77
N ILE A 240 0.31 -8.95 -9.76
CA ILE A 240 0.00 -9.64 -11.02
C ILE A 240 1.01 -9.16 -12.08
N TRP A 241 2.27 -9.58 -11.96
CA TRP A 241 3.39 -9.05 -12.78
C TRP A 241 3.38 -9.49 -14.25
N TRP A 242 2.53 -10.45 -14.63
CA TRP A 242 2.44 -11.03 -15.98
C TRP A 242 1.34 -10.42 -16.85
N GLN A 243 0.69 -9.34 -16.39
CA GLN A 243 -0.13 -8.54 -17.30
C GLN A 243 0.81 -7.91 -18.34
N VAL A 244 0.67 -8.37 -19.58
CA VAL A 244 1.50 -7.94 -20.71
C VAL A 244 1.42 -6.42 -20.81
N TRP A 245 2.56 -5.74 -20.63
CA TRP A 245 2.80 -4.29 -20.78
C TRP A 245 2.49 -3.34 -19.60
N GLY A 246 2.93 -3.65 -18.36
CA GLY A 246 3.23 -2.62 -17.34
C GLY A 246 2.39 -2.63 -16.06
N HIS A 247 2.73 -1.76 -15.11
CA HIS A 247 2.01 -1.59 -13.83
C HIS A 247 0.67 -0.89 -14.07
N ARG A 248 -0.41 -1.42 -13.48
CA ARG A 248 -1.81 -0.97 -13.67
C ARG A 248 -2.37 -1.29 -15.07
N LYS A 249 -2.67 -2.56 -15.37
CA LYS A 249 -3.35 -2.92 -16.63
C LYS A 249 -4.68 -3.60 -16.36
N PHE A 250 -5.54 -3.57 -17.39
CA PHE A 250 -6.82 -4.25 -17.37
C PHE A 250 -6.60 -5.77 -17.21
N PRO A 251 -7.25 -6.44 -16.24
CA PRO A 251 -7.03 -7.86 -16.01
C PRO A 251 -7.49 -8.71 -17.20
N SER A 252 -6.95 -9.93 -17.29
CA SER A 252 -7.34 -10.90 -18.32
C SER A 252 -7.60 -12.26 -17.67
N PRO A 253 -8.70 -12.40 -16.91
CA PRO A 253 -9.00 -13.63 -16.16
C PRO A 253 -9.31 -14.83 -17.06
N PHE A 254 -9.55 -14.61 -18.35
CA PHE A 254 -9.85 -15.65 -19.34
C PHE A 254 -8.61 -16.25 -20.00
N ARG A 255 -7.40 -15.79 -19.65
CA ARG A 255 -6.17 -16.50 -20.04
C ARG A 255 -6.18 -17.94 -19.50
N PRO A 256 -5.79 -18.95 -20.30
CA PRO A 256 -5.75 -20.35 -19.85
C PRO A 256 -4.86 -20.58 -18.62
N ASP A 257 -3.75 -19.85 -18.54
CA ASP A 257 -2.73 -19.92 -17.49
C ASP A 257 -2.96 -18.93 -16.33
N PHE A 258 -4.05 -18.14 -16.32
CA PHE A 258 -4.31 -17.13 -15.28
C PHE A 258 -4.23 -17.70 -13.87
N GLN A 259 -4.88 -18.85 -13.66
CA GLN A 259 -4.94 -19.51 -12.36
C GLN A 259 -3.55 -20.01 -11.93
N ALA A 260 -2.86 -20.72 -12.82
CA ALA A 260 -1.54 -21.29 -12.54
C ALA A 260 -0.48 -20.21 -12.28
N ASP A 261 -0.51 -19.09 -13.03
CA ASP A 261 0.36 -17.94 -12.81
C ASP A 261 0.09 -17.29 -11.44
N MET A 262 -1.19 -17.15 -11.07
CA MET A 262 -1.57 -16.61 -9.77
C MET A 262 -1.04 -17.49 -8.63
N GLU A 263 -1.28 -18.80 -8.72
CA GLU A 263 -0.80 -19.77 -7.72
C GLU A 263 0.73 -19.81 -7.65
N LYS A 264 1.43 -19.71 -8.78
CA LYS A 264 2.90 -19.59 -8.82
C LYS A 264 3.36 -18.36 -8.04
N GLY A 265 2.64 -17.25 -8.13
CA GLY A 265 2.97 -16.07 -7.35
C GLY A 265 2.71 -16.22 -5.87
N LEU A 266 1.56 -16.79 -5.52
CA LEU A 266 1.17 -17.08 -4.13
C LEU A 266 2.11 -18.08 -3.44
N LYS A 267 2.68 -19.04 -4.17
CA LYS A 267 3.63 -20.01 -3.62
C LYS A 267 4.87 -19.35 -3.00
N LYS A 268 5.26 -18.15 -3.44
CA LYS A 268 6.35 -17.38 -2.81
C LYS A 268 6.00 -16.91 -1.39
N LEU A 269 4.71 -16.83 -1.08
CA LEU A 269 4.16 -16.41 0.20
C LEU A 269 3.71 -17.60 1.06
N ALA A 270 3.97 -18.83 0.63
CA ALA A 270 3.55 -20.04 1.32
C ALA A 270 4.13 -20.18 2.75
N TRP A 271 5.19 -19.43 3.07
CA TRP A 271 5.74 -19.36 4.43
C TRP A 271 4.72 -18.81 5.45
N ALA A 272 3.74 -18.02 5.01
CA ALA A 272 2.67 -17.48 5.84
C ALA A 272 1.48 -18.44 6.01
N LYS A 273 1.53 -19.62 5.38
CA LYS A 273 0.49 -20.64 5.53
C LYS A 273 0.38 -21.03 6.99
N ASN A 274 -0.82 -20.97 7.54
CA ASN A 274 -1.13 -21.24 8.95
C ASN A 274 -0.51 -20.26 9.97
N ASP A 275 0.18 -19.20 9.54
CA ASP A 275 0.66 -18.18 10.48
C ASP A 275 -0.56 -17.42 11.07
N PRO A 276 -0.77 -17.42 12.39
CA PRO A 276 -1.88 -16.72 13.01
C PRO A 276 -1.76 -15.20 12.91
N TYR A 277 -0.57 -14.65 12.66
CA TYR A 277 -0.36 -13.20 12.45
C TYR A 277 -0.69 -12.76 11.03
N CYS A 278 -0.83 -13.69 10.07
CA CYS A 278 -1.27 -13.37 8.72
C CYS A 278 -2.77 -13.04 8.71
N LEU A 279 -3.11 -11.76 8.63
CA LEU A 279 -4.51 -11.28 8.56
C LEU A 279 -5.17 -11.70 7.26
N GLY A 280 -4.49 -11.49 6.14
CA GLY A 280 -5.05 -11.72 4.82
C GLY A 280 -4.10 -11.34 3.70
N ILE A 281 -4.59 -11.46 2.47
CA ILE A 281 -3.82 -11.19 1.26
C ILE A 281 -4.61 -10.35 0.24
N PHE A 282 -3.95 -9.37 -0.33
CA PHE A 282 -4.40 -8.65 -1.52
C PHE A 282 -3.85 -9.29 -2.81
N ILE A 283 -4.65 -9.24 -3.87
CA ILE A 283 -4.25 -9.71 -5.20
C ILE A 283 -4.24 -8.53 -6.18
N GLY A 284 -3.03 -8.14 -6.59
CA GLY A 284 -2.82 -6.94 -7.39
C GLY A 284 -2.95 -5.64 -6.58
N ASN A 285 -2.76 -4.52 -7.27
CA ASN A 285 -2.89 -3.17 -6.73
C ASN A 285 -3.31 -2.23 -7.86
N GLU A 286 -4.40 -1.49 -7.67
CA GLU A 286 -4.86 -0.45 -8.59
C GLU A 286 -4.87 -0.88 -10.07
N LEU A 287 -5.42 -2.06 -10.34
CA LEU A 287 -5.64 -2.51 -11.70
C LEU A 287 -6.50 -1.49 -12.46
N GLU A 288 -6.29 -1.37 -13.78
CA GLU A 288 -7.10 -0.47 -14.60
C GLU A 288 -8.49 -1.07 -14.77
N TRP A 289 -9.52 -0.35 -14.36
CA TRP A 289 -10.91 -0.72 -14.52
C TRP A 289 -11.63 0.39 -15.28
N PRO A 290 -11.97 0.20 -16.58
CA PRO A 290 -12.66 1.22 -17.34
C PRO A 290 -14.09 1.40 -16.79
N ASP A 291 -14.68 2.58 -16.95
CA ASP A 291 -16.09 2.81 -16.56
C ASP A 291 -17.06 1.90 -17.34
N ARG A 292 -16.68 1.60 -18.60
CA ARG A 292 -17.39 0.70 -19.52
C ARG A 292 -16.39 -0.24 -20.20
N ILE A 293 -16.64 -1.55 -20.11
CA ILE A 293 -15.71 -2.59 -20.57
C ILE A 293 -15.76 -2.81 -22.09
N GLY A 294 -16.85 -2.48 -22.75
CA GLY A 294 -17.13 -2.87 -24.13
C GLY A 294 -16.14 -2.30 -25.14
N GLN A 295 -15.81 -1.00 -25.01
CA GLN A 295 -14.78 -0.38 -25.86
C GLN A 295 -13.40 -0.98 -25.64
N THR A 296 -13.06 -1.31 -24.39
CA THR A 296 -11.81 -1.99 -24.06
C THR A 296 -11.74 -3.36 -24.72
N ILE A 297 -12.81 -4.15 -24.68
CA ILE A 297 -12.88 -5.46 -25.35
C ILE A 297 -12.80 -5.33 -26.88
N LEU A 298 -13.51 -4.37 -27.49
CA LEU A 298 -13.51 -4.20 -28.95
C LEU A 298 -12.10 -3.93 -29.50
N LYS A 299 -11.33 -3.10 -28.81
CA LYS A 299 -9.95 -2.74 -29.18
C LYS A 299 -8.94 -3.87 -29.02
N MET A 300 -9.29 -4.96 -28.32
CA MET A 300 -8.38 -6.11 -28.18
C MET A 300 -8.22 -6.85 -29.51
N PRO A 301 -7.06 -7.49 -29.75
CA PRO A 301 -6.88 -8.43 -30.86
C PRO A 301 -7.93 -9.55 -30.81
N THR A 302 -8.38 -10.03 -31.98
CA THR A 302 -9.39 -11.11 -32.10
C THR A 302 -8.98 -12.36 -31.33
N GLU A 303 -7.67 -12.67 -31.32
CA GLU A 303 -7.13 -13.84 -30.61
C GLU A 303 -7.05 -13.67 -29.08
N HIS A 304 -7.28 -12.47 -28.55
CA HIS A 304 -7.16 -12.23 -27.12
C HIS A 304 -8.22 -13.02 -26.33
N PRO A 305 -7.84 -13.79 -25.28
CA PRO A 305 -8.78 -14.69 -24.58
C PRO A 305 -10.04 -14.01 -24.04
N THR A 306 -9.91 -12.77 -23.55
CA THR A 306 -11.07 -12.00 -23.08
C THR A 306 -12.02 -11.63 -24.22
N LYS A 307 -11.50 -11.34 -25.43
CA LYS A 307 -12.33 -11.02 -26.59
C LYS A 307 -13.05 -12.26 -27.09
N LYS A 308 -12.36 -13.41 -27.21
CA LYS A 308 -12.98 -14.70 -27.56
C LYS A 308 -14.13 -15.04 -26.60
N TRP A 309 -13.86 -15.02 -25.29
CA TRP A 309 -14.89 -15.24 -24.27
C TRP A 309 -16.09 -14.31 -24.45
N ALA A 310 -15.85 -13.01 -24.67
CA ALA A 310 -16.93 -12.05 -24.78
C ALA A 310 -17.81 -12.29 -26.02
N LEU A 311 -17.22 -12.62 -27.17
CA LEU A 311 -17.95 -12.94 -28.41
C LEU A 311 -18.75 -14.24 -28.27
N GLU A 312 -18.23 -15.24 -27.56
CA GLU A 312 -18.96 -16.46 -27.21
C GLU A 312 -20.14 -16.18 -26.26
N GLN A 313 -19.97 -15.27 -25.28
CA GLN A 313 -21.09 -14.87 -24.41
C GLN A 313 -22.18 -14.13 -25.18
N LEU A 314 -21.81 -13.24 -26.10
CA LEU A 314 -22.80 -12.58 -26.97
C LEU A 314 -23.59 -13.58 -27.79
N GLN A 315 -22.92 -14.58 -28.37
CA GLN A 315 -23.57 -15.65 -29.12
C GLN A 315 -24.56 -16.44 -28.25
N LYS A 316 -24.16 -16.81 -27.02
CA LYS A 316 -25.04 -17.48 -26.04
C LYS A 316 -26.26 -16.64 -25.65
N LEU A 317 -26.14 -15.31 -25.67
CA LEU A 317 -27.21 -14.36 -25.40
C LEU A 317 -28.06 -14.02 -26.64
N GLY A 318 -27.82 -14.67 -27.78
CA GLY A 318 -28.52 -14.38 -29.04
C GLY A 318 -28.22 -12.98 -29.58
N LYS A 319 -27.08 -12.39 -29.22
CA LYS A 319 -26.65 -11.06 -29.68
C LYS A 319 -25.67 -11.18 -30.85
N PRO A 320 -25.71 -10.25 -31.83
CA PRO A 320 -24.70 -10.19 -32.88
C PRO A 320 -23.30 -10.06 -32.28
N ASN A 321 -22.38 -10.93 -32.71
CA ASN A 321 -20.97 -10.87 -32.35
C ASN A 321 -20.08 -10.48 -33.54
N SER A 322 -20.67 -10.28 -34.73
CA SER A 322 -20.02 -9.77 -35.93
C SER A 322 -20.98 -8.83 -36.71
N PRO A 323 -20.82 -7.49 -36.61
CA PRO A 323 -19.98 -6.80 -35.64
C PRO A 323 -20.57 -6.88 -34.23
N ALA A 324 -19.73 -7.10 -33.22
CA ALA A 324 -20.12 -6.92 -31.82
C ALA A 324 -20.30 -5.42 -31.51
N LEU A 325 -21.32 -5.09 -30.73
CA LEU A 325 -21.58 -3.72 -30.28
C LEU A 325 -21.02 -3.48 -28.87
N ALA A 326 -20.36 -2.34 -28.66
CA ALA A 326 -19.80 -1.98 -27.36
C ALA A 326 -20.84 -2.05 -26.23
N LYS A 327 -22.07 -1.57 -26.48
CA LYS A 327 -23.18 -1.57 -25.52
C LYS A 327 -23.62 -2.96 -25.08
N ASP A 328 -23.47 -3.97 -25.94
CA ASP A 328 -23.82 -5.35 -25.59
C ASP A 328 -22.67 -6.02 -24.84
N LEU A 329 -21.43 -5.70 -25.19
CA LEU A 329 -20.24 -6.10 -24.43
C LEU A 329 -20.20 -5.47 -23.03
N ASP A 330 -20.70 -4.25 -22.86
CA ASP A 330 -20.80 -3.57 -21.56
C ASP A 330 -21.60 -4.39 -20.54
N LYS A 331 -22.61 -5.15 -21.00
CA LYS A 331 -23.43 -6.03 -20.15
C LYS A 331 -22.63 -7.22 -19.59
N LEU A 332 -21.48 -7.53 -20.19
CA LEU A 332 -20.59 -8.62 -19.75
C LEU A 332 -19.63 -8.19 -18.63
N TYR A 333 -19.66 -6.93 -18.19
CA TYR A 333 -18.74 -6.45 -17.16
C TYR A 333 -18.90 -7.22 -15.83
N LEU A 334 -20.14 -7.42 -15.37
CA LEU A 334 -20.38 -8.17 -14.13
C LEU A 334 -19.89 -9.62 -14.22
N PRO A 335 -20.23 -10.42 -15.26
CA PRO A 335 -19.63 -11.74 -15.47
C PRO A 335 -18.10 -11.75 -15.52
N PHE A 336 -17.50 -10.76 -16.18
CA PHE A 336 -16.06 -10.60 -16.27
C PHE A 336 -15.43 -10.43 -14.87
N VAL A 337 -15.95 -9.48 -14.09
CA VAL A 337 -15.44 -9.16 -12.74
C VAL A 337 -15.64 -10.33 -11.78
N ARG A 338 -16.81 -10.98 -11.82
CA ARG A 338 -17.06 -12.21 -11.03
C ARG A 338 -16.04 -13.30 -11.33
N THR A 339 -15.71 -13.49 -12.61
CA THR A 339 -14.70 -14.49 -13.01
C THR A 339 -13.32 -14.14 -12.46
N PHE A 340 -12.93 -12.86 -12.50
CA PHE A 340 -11.67 -12.40 -11.93
C PHE A 340 -11.59 -12.71 -10.43
N PHE A 341 -12.56 -12.24 -9.63
CA PHE A 341 -12.52 -12.44 -8.18
C PHE A 341 -12.64 -13.91 -7.79
N SER A 342 -13.48 -14.69 -8.46
CA SER A 342 -13.63 -16.13 -8.19
C SER A 342 -12.34 -16.91 -8.46
N LYS A 343 -11.64 -16.65 -9.57
CA LYS A 343 -10.34 -17.29 -9.85
C LYS A 343 -9.27 -16.87 -8.85
N CYS A 344 -9.23 -15.59 -8.46
CA CYS A 344 -8.33 -15.13 -7.39
C CYS A 344 -8.61 -15.83 -6.06
N LYS A 345 -9.88 -15.92 -5.63
CA LYS A 345 -10.28 -16.63 -4.40
C LYS A 345 -9.83 -18.09 -4.44
N LYS A 346 -10.11 -18.79 -5.54
CA LYS A 346 -9.69 -20.19 -5.73
C LYS A 346 -8.17 -20.35 -5.63
N ALA A 347 -7.40 -19.41 -6.19
CA ALA A 347 -5.94 -19.45 -6.10
C ALA A 347 -5.46 -19.28 -4.66
N VAL A 348 -6.07 -18.35 -3.91
CA VAL A 348 -5.78 -18.14 -2.49
C VAL A 348 -6.13 -19.38 -1.68
N GLU A 349 -7.29 -19.99 -1.88
CA GLU A 349 -7.71 -21.21 -1.18
C GLU A 349 -6.78 -22.41 -1.45
N ASN A 350 -6.35 -22.57 -2.70
CA ASN A 350 -5.44 -23.66 -3.09
C ASN A 350 -4.06 -23.54 -2.43
N VAL A 351 -3.53 -22.33 -2.28
CA VAL A 351 -2.13 -22.11 -1.84
C VAL A 351 -2.03 -21.69 -0.37
N LEU A 352 -2.95 -20.84 0.09
CA LEU A 352 -3.01 -20.23 1.41
C LEU A 352 -4.40 -20.44 2.06
N PRO A 353 -4.82 -21.70 2.29
CA PRO A 353 -6.14 -22.00 2.84
C PRO A 353 -6.37 -21.32 4.20
N GLY A 354 -7.59 -20.78 4.38
CA GLY A 354 -7.99 -20.06 5.59
C GLY A 354 -7.41 -18.66 5.76
N THR A 355 -6.63 -18.15 4.80
CA THR A 355 -6.18 -16.75 4.77
C THR A 355 -7.27 -15.89 4.10
N LEU A 356 -7.61 -14.75 4.70
CA LEU A 356 -8.63 -13.86 4.14
C LEU A 356 -8.18 -13.28 2.79
N TYR A 357 -9.04 -13.39 1.78
CA TYR A 357 -8.87 -12.69 0.51
C TYR A 357 -9.44 -11.28 0.62
N LEU A 358 -8.54 -10.30 0.62
CA LEU A 358 -8.84 -8.89 0.87
C LEU A 358 -9.13 -8.09 -0.41
N GLY A 359 -9.36 -8.76 -1.54
CA GLY A 359 -9.60 -8.11 -2.83
C GLY A 359 -8.33 -7.58 -3.50
N CYS A 360 -8.47 -6.51 -4.28
CA CYS A 360 -7.42 -6.05 -5.23
C CYS A 360 -7.06 -4.56 -5.13
N ARG A 361 -7.33 -3.91 -3.99
CA ARG A 361 -6.91 -2.52 -3.68
C ARG A 361 -7.30 -1.53 -4.77
N THR A 362 -8.61 -1.37 -4.96
CA THR A 362 -9.13 -0.55 -6.07
C THR A 362 -9.07 0.93 -5.72
N HIS A 363 -8.32 1.73 -6.49
CA HIS A 363 -8.34 3.18 -6.36
C HIS A 363 -9.46 3.83 -7.20
N ARG A 364 -9.70 3.30 -8.40
CA ARG A 364 -10.72 3.78 -9.35
C ARG A 364 -11.49 2.61 -9.94
N GLY A 365 -12.66 2.94 -10.47
CA GLY A 365 -13.49 2.01 -11.23
C GLY A 365 -14.96 2.05 -10.82
N PRO A 366 -15.81 1.39 -11.62
CA PRO A 366 -17.26 1.39 -11.44
C PRO A 366 -17.73 0.50 -10.28
N SER A 367 -18.95 0.73 -9.80
CA SER A 367 -19.59 -0.04 -8.70
C SER A 367 -19.80 -1.54 -9.01
N VAL A 368 -19.76 -1.92 -10.28
CA VAL A 368 -19.80 -3.33 -10.70
C VAL A 368 -18.61 -4.13 -10.17
N LEU A 369 -17.51 -3.47 -9.78
CA LEU A 369 -16.36 -4.11 -9.14
C LEU A 369 -16.74 -4.77 -7.81
N GLY A 370 -17.31 -4.01 -6.89
CA GLY A 370 -17.79 -4.51 -5.61
C GLY A 370 -18.93 -5.49 -5.80
N GLN A 371 -19.84 -5.25 -6.75
CA GLN A 371 -20.92 -6.20 -7.07
C GLN A 371 -20.38 -7.56 -7.54
N GLY A 372 -19.32 -7.56 -8.36
CA GLY A 372 -18.69 -8.78 -8.84
C GLY A 372 -17.77 -9.47 -7.82
N ALA A 373 -17.33 -8.75 -6.79
CA ALA A 373 -16.53 -9.29 -5.69
C ALA A 373 -17.37 -10.00 -4.62
N LEU A 374 -18.67 -9.67 -4.50
CA LEU A 374 -19.57 -10.29 -3.53
C LEU A 374 -19.53 -11.82 -3.59
N GLY A 375 -19.35 -12.45 -2.44
CA GLY A 375 -19.22 -13.90 -2.29
C GLY A 375 -17.86 -14.49 -2.70
N SER A 376 -16.95 -13.69 -3.27
CA SER A 376 -15.59 -14.14 -3.60
C SER A 376 -14.53 -13.57 -2.68
N VAL A 377 -14.70 -12.33 -2.19
CA VAL A 377 -13.76 -11.71 -1.24
C VAL A 377 -14.29 -11.81 0.18
N ASP A 378 -13.37 -11.97 1.15
CA ASP A 378 -13.72 -11.91 2.57
C ASP A 378 -13.80 -10.45 3.05
N VAL A 379 -13.00 -9.56 2.44
CA VAL A 379 -13.03 -8.09 2.63
C VAL A 379 -12.78 -7.42 1.28
N PHE A 380 -13.54 -6.38 0.94
CA PHE A 380 -13.27 -5.57 -0.25
C PHE A 380 -12.34 -4.41 0.08
N SER A 381 -11.29 -4.20 -0.72
CA SER A 381 -10.31 -3.15 -0.44
C SER A 381 -10.29 -2.03 -1.45
N VAL A 382 -10.14 -0.81 -0.93
CA VAL A 382 -10.04 0.43 -1.70
C VAL A 382 -8.80 1.23 -1.32
N ASN A 383 -8.25 1.96 -2.28
CA ASN A 383 -7.23 2.99 -2.06
C ASN A 383 -7.91 4.37 -2.17
N VAL A 384 -7.88 5.15 -1.10
CA VAL A 384 -8.60 6.41 -0.97
C VAL A 384 -7.63 7.52 -0.54
N TYR A 385 -7.08 8.22 -1.52
CA TYR A 385 -6.26 9.42 -1.30
C TYR A 385 -7.12 10.67 -1.13
N ASP A 386 -7.97 10.68 -0.10
CA ASP A 386 -8.87 11.79 0.25
C ASP A 386 -8.97 11.92 1.78
N SER A 387 -9.36 13.09 2.24
CA SER A 387 -9.69 13.42 3.64
C SER A 387 -10.82 12.59 4.24
N ARG A 388 -11.65 11.96 3.39
CA ARG A 388 -12.78 11.10 3.78
C ARG A 388 -12.70 9.77 3.06
N VAL A 389 -12.80 8.68 3.81
CA VAL A 389 -12.86 7.32 3.25
C VAL A 389 -14.18 7.16 2.49
N ARG A 390 -14.10 6.79 1.20
CA ARG A 390 -15.25 6.51 0.32
C ARG A 390 -14.99 5.25 -0.50
N SER A 391 -16.04 4.52 -0.84
CA SER A 391 -15.95 3.30 -1.65
C SER A 391 -16.99 3.30 -2.77
N TRP A 392 -16.72 4.07 -3.83
CA TRP A 392 -17.61 4.19 -5.00
C TRP A 392 -17.72 2.89 -5.80
N GLN A 393 -16.73 2.00 -5.63
CA GLN A 393 -16.64 0.71 -6.28
C GLN A 393 -17.59 -0.33 -5.67
N VAL A 394 -18.20 -0.04 -4.51
CA VAL A 394 -19.08 -0.97 -3.82
C VAL A 394 -20.52 -0.46 -3.89
N PRO A 395 -21.51 -1.29 -4.25
CA PRO A 395 -22.91 -0.90 -4.20
C PRO A 395 -23.33 -0.45 -2.80
N ALA A 396 -24.16 0.59 -2.69
CA ALA A 396 -24.55 1.17 -1.40
C ALA A 396 -25.27 0.17 -0.46
N ASN A 397 -25.91 -0.86 -1.03
CA ASN A 397 -26.61 -1.92 -0.31
C ASN A 397 -25.79 -3.22 -0.18
N ALA A 398 -24.52 -3.23 -0.59
CA ALA A 398 -23.69 -4.42 -0.52
C ALA A 398 -23.35 -4.73 0.94
N ASP A 399 -23.69 -5.94 1.39
CA ASP A 399 -23.34 -6.40 2.73
C ASP A 399 -21.97 -7.08 2.75
N ILE A 400 -20.91 -6.28 2.71
CA ILE A 400 -19.53 -6.75 2.69
C ILE A 400 -18.63 -5.84 3.53
N PRO A 401 -17.68 -6.38 4.31
CA PRO A 401 -16.70 -5.55 4.99
C PRO A 401 -15.79 -4.85 3.98
N ILE A 402 -15.51 -3.58 4.22
CA ILE A 402 -14.66 -2.74 3.38
C ILE A 402 -13.42 -2.30 4.18
N MET A 403 -12.25 -2.33 3.54
CA MET A 403 -10.99 -1.87 4.11
C MET A 403 -10.38 -0.77 3.23
N ALA A 404 -10.10 0.38 3.82
CA ALA A 404 -9.20 1.38 3.22
C ALA A 404 -7.76 0.89 3.39
N SER A 405 -7.03 0.81 2.29
CA SER A 405 -5.76 0.07 2.25
C SER A 405 -4.56 0.92 1.83
N GLU A 406 -4.82 2.15 1.39
CA GLU A 406 -4.00 3.35 1.22
C GLU A 406 -4.95 4.55 1.19
#